data_AF-A0A2N2XZE4-F1
#
_entry.id   AF-A0A2N2XZE4-F1
#
_cell.length_a   1.000
_cell.length_b   1.000
_cell.length_c   1.000
_cell.angle_alpha   90.00
_cell.angle_beta   90.00
_cell.angle_gamma   90.00
#
_symmetry.space_group_name_H-M   'P 1'
#
loop_
_entity.id
_entity.type
_entity.pdbx_description
1 polymer ?
#
loop_
_entity_poly.entity_id
_entity_poly.type
_entity_poly.pdbx_seq_one_letter_code
_entity_poly.pdbx_strand_id
1 'polypeptide(L)'
;MINKKYTFSNNTIALFFLAIIAIAAGYLAIISKGYEGGADTLGHYIISRYALQKPVLLLSIWGRPIFSLFGIPFALLGFTAMKFYTILAGLLSGWLTYLTVRRLGYSQPWLVIPMVLLAPIYFLLLLSPLTETIMALMLIAAIWAFFDKRYILAALLISFIPFARFEA
;
A
#
# COMPACT_ATOMS: atom_id res chain seq x y z
N MET A 1 -13.95 43.16 10.34
CA MET A 1 -12.67 42.42 10.22
C MET A 1 -12.88 41.02 10.76
N ILE A 2 -13.16 40.03 9.89
CA ILE A 2 -13.30 38.64 10.31
C ILE A 2 -11.91 38.02 10.31
N ASN A 3 -11.48 37.55 11.48
CA ASN A 3 -10.25 36.82 11.74
C ASN A 3 -9.96 35.80 10.62
N LYS A 4 -8.84 35.97 9.90
CA LYS A 4 -8.27 34.90 9.06
C LYS A 4 -7.87 33.76 10.00
N LYS A 5 -8.81 32.86 10.33
CA LYS A 5 -8.49 31.56 10.92
C LYS A 5 -7.49 30.89 9.98
N TYR A 6 -6.31 30.55 10.51
CA TYR A 6 -5.32 29.73 9.84
C TYR A 6 -5.98 28.45 9.35
N THR A 7 -6.42 28.44 8.09
CA THR A 7 -7.02 27.28 7.45
C THR A 7 -5.88 26.53 6.80
N PHE A 8 -5.47 25.41 7.41
CA PHE A 8 -4.46 24.54 6.82
C PHE A 8 -4.93 24.06 5.45
N SER A 9 -4.00 23.98 4.49
CA SER A 9 -4.32 23.43 3.19
C SER A 9 -4.71 21.95 3.31
N ASN A 10 -5.59 21.47 2.44
CA ASN A 10 -5.95 20.05 2.38
C ASN A 10 -4.72 19.14 2.22
N ASN A 11 -3.66 19.61 1.55
CA ASN A 11 -2.41 18.86 1.41
C ASN A 11 -1.67 18.75 2.75
N THR A 12 -1.61 19.84 3.52
CA THR A 12 -0.95 19.85 4.84
C THR A 12 -1.64 18.89 5.80
N ILE A 13 -2.97 18.90 5.83
CA ILE A 13 -3.76 18.00 6.68
C ILE A 13 -3.58 16.55 6.23
N ALA A 14 -3.63 16.28 4.91
CA ALA A 14 -3.39 14.95 4.35
C ALA A 14 -2.00 14.40 4.72
N LEU A 15 -0.95 15.22 4.57
CA LEU A 15 0.42 14.85 4.94
C LEU A 15 0.57 14.61 6.44
N PHE A 16 -0.10 15.41 7.27
CA PHE A 16 -0.14 15.20 8.72
C PHE A 16 -0.74 13.84 9.07
N PHE A 17 -1.89 13.48 8.48
CA PHE A 17 -2.50 12.16 8.71
C PHE A 17 -1.66 11.01 8.16
N LEU A 18 -1.00 11.17 7.01
CA LEU A 18 -0.07 10.16 6.51
C LEU A 18 1.12 9.99 7.45
N ALA A 19 1.70 11.07 7.95
CA ALA A 19 2.85 11.02 8.85
C ALA A 19 2.50 10.35 10.19
N ILE A 20 1.38 10.72 10.82
CA ILE A 20 0.99 10.12 12.10
C ILE A 20 0.67 8.63 11.95
N ILE A 21 0.02 8.23 10.85
CA ILE A 21 -0.28 6.82 10.57
C ILE A 21 0.99 6.04 10.23
N ALA A 22 1.90 6.63 9.46
CA ALA A 22 3.20 6.01 9.16
C ALA A 22 4.02 5.77 10.42
N ILE A 23 4.07 6.74 11.34
CA ILE A 23 4.78 6.60 12.63
C ILE A 23 4.10 5.52 13.48
N ALA A 24 2.77 5.54 13.61
CA ALA A 24 2.02 4.57 14.39
C ALA A 24 2.19 3.14 13.83
N ALA A 25 1.97 2.95 12.53
CA ALA A 25 2.14 1.65 11.88
C ALA A 25 3.60 1.17 11.91
N GLY A 26 4.56 2.06 11.70
CA GLY A 26 5.99 1.74 11.78
C GLY A 26 6.41 1.33 13.19
N TYR A 27 5.94 2.04 14.22
CA TYR A 27 6.15 1.66 15.61
C TYR A 27 5.56 0.27 15.90
N LEU A 28 4.29 0.04 15.51
CA LEU A 28 3.64 -1.26 15.65
C LEU A 28 4.35 -2.38 14.88
N ALA A 29 4.88 -2.10 13.68
CA ALA A 29 5.61 -3.09 12.90
C ALA A 29 6.88 -3.58 13.62
N ILE A 30 7.54 -2.71 14.39
CA ILE A 30 8.74 -3.05 15.17
C ILE A 30 8.37 -3.82 16.44
N ILE A 31 7.36 -3.38 17.18
CA ILE A 31 7.02 -3.97 18.49
C ILE A 31 6.15 -5.23 18.38
N SER A 32 5.32 -5.33 17.33
CA SER A 32 4.37 -6.42 17.17
C SER A 32 5.05 -7.68 16.65
N LYS A 33 4.91 -8.76 17.42
CA LYS A 33 5.27 -10.12 16.98
C LYS A 33 4.20 -10.75 16.09
N GLY A 34 2.99 -10.19 16.07
CA GLY A 34 1.86 -10.67 15.28
C GLY A 34 1.94 -10.25 13.82
N TYR A 35 1.25 -11.01 12.98
CA TYR A 35 0.94 -10.73 11.59
C TYR A 35 -0.32 -11.55 11.21
N GLU A 36 -1.11 -11.04 10.27
CA GLU A 36 -2.25 -11.74 9.70
C GLU A 36 -1.81 -12.69 8.59
N GLY A 37 -2.71 -13.59 8.16
CA GLY A 37 -2.49 -14.48 7.00
C GLY A 37 -1.59 -15.69 7.25
N GLY A 38 -1.03 -15.86 8.46
CA GLY A 38 -0.35 -17.08 8.87
C GLY A 38 0.77 -17.52 7.90
N ALA A 39 0.64 -18.72 7.35
CA ALA A 39 1.63 -19.31 6.46
C ALA A 39 1.86 -18.49 5.18
N ASP A 40 0.84 -17.79 4.67
CA ASP A 40 0.95 -17.01 3.43
C ASP A 40 1.91 -15.83 3.61
N THR A 41 1.79 -15.12 4.72
CA THR A 41 2.67 -14.00 5.08
C THR A 41 4.14 -14.42 5.16
N LEU A 42 4.42 -15.56 5.81
CA LEU A 42 5.77 -16.09 5.86
C LEU A 42 6.24 -16.58 4.49
N GLY A 43 5.36 -17.22 3.72
CA GLY A 43 5.64 -17.70 2.38
C GLY A 43 6.07 -16.56 1.47
N HIS A 44 5.33 -15.46 1.44
CA HIS A 44 5.67 -14.25 0.69
C HIS A 44 7.04 -13.68 1.07
N TYR A 45 7.36 -13.62 2.36
CA TYR A 45 8.69 -13.20 2.82
C TYR A 45 9.80 -14.14 2.34
N ILE A 46 9.64 -15.45 2.53
CA ILE A 46 10.64 -16.45 2.17
C ILE A 46 10.88 -16.45 0.66
N ILE A 47 9.80 -16.47 -0.14
CA ILE A 47 9.88 -16.42 -1.60
C ILE A 47 10.63 -15.17 -2.05
N SER A 48 10.27 -13.99 -1.53
CA SER A 48 10.93 -12.72 -1.88
C SER A 48 12.41 -12.71 -1.47
N ARG A 49 12.73 -13.27 -0.29
CA ARG A 49 14.11 -13.32 0.24
C ARG A 49 15.03 -14.19 -0.60
N TYR A 50 14.52 -15.32 -1.10
CA TYR A 50 15.30 -16.28 -1.88
C TYR A 50 15.15 -16.13 -3.39
N ALA A 51 14.32 -15.19 -3.87
CA ALA A 51 14.05 -14.97 -5.30
C ALA A 51 15.32 -14.69 -6.11
N LEU A 52 16.30 -13.95 -5.58
CA LEU A 52 17.56 -13.70 -6.29
C LEU A 52 18.44 -14.95 -6.41
N GLN A 53 18.39 -15.85 -5.41
CA GLN A 53 19.16 -17.10 -5.42
C GLN A 53 18.48 -18.18 -6.26
N LYS A 54 17.15 -18.19 -6.28
CA LYS A 54 16.33 -19.11 -7.06
C LYS A 54 15.29 -18.31 -7.85
N PRO A 55 15.66 -17.74 -9.02
CA PRO A 55 14.78 -16.87 -9.82
C PRO A 55 13.44 -17.50 -10.19
N VAL A 56 13.36 -18.84 -10.27
CA VAL A 56 12.10 -19.58 -10.48
C VAL A 56 11.03 -19.27 -9.43
N LEU A 57 11.42 -18.81 -8.23
CA LEU A 57 10.50 -18.39 -7.18
C LEU A 57 9.68 -17.15 -7.57
N LEU A 58 10.16 -16.30 -8.47
CA LEU A 58 9.39 -15.17 -9.00
C LEU A 58 8.23 -15.62 -9.90
N LEU A 59 8.32 -16.82 -10.46
CA LEU A 59 7.26 -17.44 -11.26
C LEU A 59 6.31 -18.29 -10.41
N SER A 60 6.53 -18.36 -9.10
CA SER A 60 5.67 -19.10 -8.19
C SER A 60 4.30 -18.43 -8.08
N ILE A 61 3.25 -19.22 -8.31
CA ILE A 61 1.86 -18.79 -8.10
C ILE A 61 1.61 -18.36 -6.64
N TRP A 62 2.34 -18.92 -5.70
CA TRP A 62 2.26 -18.59 -4.27
C TRP A 62 3.01 -17.31 -3.92
N GLY A 63 4.03 -16.96 -4.70
CA GLY A 63 4.80 -15.74 -4.50
C GLY A 63 4.08 -14.48 -4.94
N ARG A 64 3.24 -14.61 -5.97
CA ARG A 64 2.71 -13.51 -6.78
C ARG A 64 3.84 -12.66 -7.38
N PRO A 65 4.13 -12.75 -8.68
CA PRO A 65 5.33 -12.19 -9.29
C PRO A 65 5.59 -10.72 -8.92
N ILE A 66 4.57 -9.87 -8.97
CA ILE A 66 4.72 -8.44 -8.67
C ILE A 66 5.04 -8.21 -7.19
N PHE A 67 4.32 -8.89 -6.29
CA PHE A 67 4.55 -8.76 -4.86
C PHE A 67 6.00 -9.16 -4.53
N SER A 68 6.42 -10.33 -5.02
CA SER A 68 7.73 -10.88 -4.71
C SER A 68 8.87 -10.03 -5.28
N LEU A 69 8.74 -9.58 -6.54
CA LEU A 69 9.76 -8.78 -7.21
C LEU A 69 10.06 -7.47 -6.47
N PHE A 70 9.02 -6.70 -6.10
CA PHE A 70 9.18 -5.45 -5.37
C PHE A 70 9.47 -5.66 -3.88
N GLY A 71 9.13 -6.84 -3.35
CA GLY A 71 9.44 -7.25 -1.98
C GLY A 71 10.91 -7.61 -1.75
N ILE A 72 11.68 -7.98 -2.79
CA ILE A 72 13.10 -8.38 -2.68
C ILE A 72 13.93 -7.45 -1.77
N PRO A 73 14.05 -6.12 -2.03
CA PRO A 73 14.91 -5.25 -1.24
C PRO A 73 14.54 -5.25 0.26
N PHE A 74 13.24 -5.36 0.57
CA PHE A 74 12.75 -5.42 1.94
C PHE A 74 12.98 -6.80 2.57
N ALA A 75 12.76 -7.87 1.82
CA ALA A 75 12.96 -9.24 2.28
C ALA A 75 14.44 -9.55 2.60
N LEU A 76 15.38 -8.91 1.91
CA LEU A 76 16.81 -9.01 2.22
C LEU A 76 17.14 -8.39 3.60
N LEU A 77 16.46 -7.30 3.96
CA LEU A 77 16.59 -6.61 5.25
C LEU A 77 15.83 -7.31 6.40
N GLY A 78 15.04 -8.34 6.09
CA GLY A 78 14.36 -9.19 7.07
C GLY A 78 12.85 -8.99 7.13
N PHE A 79 12.18 -9.76 7.99
CA PHE A 79 10.72 -9.80 8.07
C PHE A 79 10.11 -8.46 8.50
N THR A 80 10.74 -7.74 9.44
CA THR A 80 10.27 -6.41 9.86
C THR A 80 10.28 -5.42 8.69
N ALA A 81 11.31 -5.47 7.84
CA ALA A 81 11.36 -4.64 6.64
C ALA A 81 10.25 -5.00 5.63
N MET A 82 9.84 -6.27 5.55
CA MET A 82 8.65 -6.64 4.77
C MET A 82 7.35 -6.06 5.31
N LYS A 83 7.22 -5.82 6.63
CA LYS A 83 6.08 -5.05 7.15
C LYS A 83 6.13 -3.60 6.67
N PHE A 84 7.32 -3.00 6.63
CA PHE A 84 7.47 -1.65 6.06
C PHE A 84 7.14 -1.59 4.56
N TYR A 85 7.38 -2.66 3.80
CA TYR A 85 6.94 -2.76 2.41
C TYR A 85 5.42 -2.63 2.26
N THR A 86 4.64 -3.36 3.06
CA THR A 86 3.17 -3.29 3.03
C THR A 86 2.62 -2.00 3.63
N ILE A 87 3.28 -1.43 4.65
CA ILE A 87 2.98 -0.07 5.15
C ILE A 87 3.17 0.96 4.04
N LEU A 88 4.31 0.92 3.34
CA LEU A 88 4.60 1.84 2.24
C LEU A 88 3.54 1.73 1.15
N ALA A 89 3.18 0.49 0.77
CA ALA A 89 2.12 0.26 -0.20
C ALA A 89 0.79 0.89 0.26
N GLY A 90 0.42 0.68 1.51
CA GLY A 90 -0.77 1.28 2.09
C GLY A 90 -0.77 2.81 2.11
N LEU A 91 0.34 3.43 2.53
CA LEU A 91 0.48 4.89 2.55
C LEU A 91 0.35 5.49 1.13
N LEU A 92 0.97 4.84 0.15
CA LEU A 92 0.83 5.22 -1.26
C LEU A 92 -0.61 5.06 -1.73
N SER A 93 -1.31 3.98 -1.34
CA SER A 93 -2.73 3.81 -1.63
C SER A 93 -3.56 4.95 -1.05
N GLY A 94 -3.36 5.29 0.23
CA GLY A 94 -4.06 6.41 0.88
C GLY A 94 -3.82 7.75 0.19
N TRP A 95 -2.58 8.00 -0.24
CA TRP A 95 -2.23 9.21 -1.00
C TRP A 95 -2.87 9.26 -2.39
N LEU A 96 -2.86 8.15 -3.14
CA LEU A 96 -3.50 8.08 -4.45
C LEU A 96 -5.02 8.21 -4.36
N THR A 97 -5.65 7.64 -3.33
CA THR A 97 -7.07 7.87 -3.04
C THR A 97 -7.33 9.34 -2.75
N TYR A 98 -6.48 9.98 -1.93
CA TYR A 98 -6.57 11.41 -1.65
C TYR A 98 -6.50 12.26 -2.92
N LEU A 99 -5.55 11.99 -3.82
CA LEU A 99 -5.42 12.70 -5.09
C LEU A 99 -6.65 12.49 -5.98
N THR A 100 -7.21 11.28 -5.99
CA THR A 100 -8.41 10.94 -6.76
C THR A 100 -9.63 11.70 -6.25
N VAL A 101 -9.90 11.65 -4.94
CA VAL A 101 -11.03 12.34 -4.30
C VAL A 101 -10.90 13.86 -4.43
N ARG A 102 -9.68 14.40 -4.33
CA ARG A 102 -9.42 15.83 -4.59
C ARG A 102 -9.79 16.22 -6.01
N ARG A 103 -9.49 15.37 -7.00
CA ARG A 103 -9.84 15.62 -8.41
C ARG A 103 -11.34 15.54 -8.67
N LEU A 104 -12.06 14.71 -7.93
CA LEU A 104 -13.52 14.62 -7.98
C LEU A 104 -14.24 15.84 -7.36
N GLY A 105 -13.51 16.79 -6.76
CA GLY A 105 -14.08 18.05 -6.28
C GLY A 105 -14.69 17.99 -4.88
N TYR A 106 -14.38 16.96 -4.08
CA TYR A 106 -14.82 16.87 -2.70
C TYR A 106 -14.23 18.00 -1.84
N SER A 107 -15.00 18.50 -0.89
CA SER A 107 -14.65 19.64 -0.03
C SER A 107 -13.56 19.33 0.99
N GLN A 108 -13.54 18.11 1.57
CA GLN A 108 -12.56 17.66 2.55
C GLN A 108 -11.90 16.34 2.11
N PRO A 109 -11.10 16.33 1.03
CA PRO A 109 -10.54 15.11 0.46
C PRO A 109 -9.57 14.40 1.40
N TRP A 110 -8.97 15.10 2.37
CA TRP A 110 -8.04 14.54 3.35
C TRP A 110 -8.67 13.48 4.25
N LEU A 111 -10.00 13.50 4.46
CA LEU A 111 -10.70 12.53 5.30
C LEU A 111 -10.54 11.09 4.81
N VAL A 112 -10.31 10.89 3.52
CA VAL A 112 -10.19 9.55 2.95
C VAL A 112 -8.96 8.79 3.47
N ILE A 113 -7.90 9.51 3.87
CA ILE A 113 -6.67 8.90 4.39
C ILE A 113 -6.95 8.14 5.69
N PRO A 114 -7.44 8.78 6.78
CA PRO A 114 -7.77 8.04 8.00
C PRO A 114 -8.89 7.04 7.77
N MET A 115 -9.89 7.31 6.91
CA MET A 115 -10.99 6.35 6.65
C MET A 115 -10.49 5.05 6.01
N VAL A 116 -9.56 5.13 5.06
CA VAL A 116 -9.02 3.94 4.38
C VAL A 116 -7.94 3.28 5.24
N LEU A 117 -6.97 4.05 5.73
CA LEU A 117 -5.80 3.47 6.41
C LEU A 117 -6.12 2.94 7.80
N LEU A 118 -7.11 3.52 8.49
CA LEU A 118 -7.55 3.05 9.81
C LEU A 118 -8.77 2.13 9.75
N ALA A 119 -9.20 1.72 8.54
CA ALA A 119 -10.18 0.66 8.41
C ALA A 119 -9.63 -0.61 9.07
N PRO A 120 -10.36 -1.27 9.98
CA PRO A 120 -9.77 -2.30 10.86
C PRO A 120 -9.01 -3.40 10.12
N ILE A 121 -9.60 -3.97 9.08
CA ILE A 121 -8.98 -5.04 8.28
C ILE A 121 -7.77 -4.48 7.52
N TYR A 122 -7.90 -3.32 6.89
CA TYR A 122 -6.82 -2.75 6.11
C TYR A 122 -5.61 -2.39 6.98
N PHE A 123 -5.84 -1.86 8.18
CA PHE A 123 -4.76 -1.54 9.12
C PHE A 123 -4.00 -2.80 9.57
N LEU A 124 -4.68 -3.92 9.79
CA LEU A 124 -4.03 -5.21 10.06
C LEU A 124 -3.20 -5.70 8.86
N LEU A 125 -3.71 -5.50 7.65
CA LEU A 125 -2.98 -5.82 6.42
C LEU A 125 -1.75 -4.92 6.22
N LEU A 126 -1.74 -3.67 6.70
CA LEU A 126 -0.53 -2.83 6.65
C LEU A 126 0.64 -3.49 7.38
N LEU A 127 0.36 -4.18 8.50
CA LEU A 127 1.38 -4.82 9.35
C LEU A 127 1.74 -6.24 8.91
N SER A 128 1.16 -6.72 7.80
CA SER A 128 1.24 -8.12 7.37
C SER A 128 1.72 -8.19 5.92
N PRO A 129 2.87 -8.81 5.64
CA PRO A 129 3.41 -9.03 4.29
C PRO A 129 2.52 -9.85 3.33
N LEU A 130 1.39 -9.26 2.94
CA LEU A 130 0.31 -9.86 2.19
C LEU A 130 0.04 -9.13 0.89
N THR A 131 -0.38 -9.89 -0.12
CA THR A 131 -0.53 -9.42 -1.51
C THR A 131 -1.67 -8.45 -1.72
N GLU A 132 -2.66 -8.46 -0.82
CA GLU A 132 -3.81 -7.57 -0.78
C GLU A 132 -3.40 -6.10 -0.78
N THR A 133 -2.34 -5.73 -0.06
CA THR A 133 -1.87 -4.34 0.03
C THR A 133 -1.29 -3.84 -1.30
N ILE A 134 -0.57 -4.70 -2.03
CA ILE A 134 0.01 -4.39 -3.34
C ILE A 134 -1.07 -4.39 -4.42
N MET A 135 -2.01 -5.33 -4.37
CA MET A 135 -3.18 -5.33 -5.25
C MET A 135 -4.00 -4.05 -5.07
N ALA A 136 -4.28 -3.66 -3.83
CA ALA A 136 -4.99 -2.43 -3.52
C ALA A 136 -4.25 -1.19 -4.06
N LEU A 137 -2.92 -1.13 -3.89
CA LEU A 137 -2.09 -0.07 -4.45
C LEU A 137 -2.19 0.00 -5.98
N MET A 138 -2.09 -1.14 -6.66
CA MET A 138 -2.18 -1.18 -8.13
C MET A 138 -3.56 -0.75 -8.62
N LEU A 139 -4.63 -1.21 -7.95
CA LEU A 139 -5.99 -0.86 -8.29
C LEU A 139 -6.24 0.65 -8.12
N ILE A 140 -5.86 1.23 -6.98
CA ILE A 140 -6.06 2.67 -6.76
C ILE A 140 -5.14 3.51 -7.65
N ALA A 141 -3.94 3.04 -7.97
CA ALA A 141 -3.07 3.68 -8.95
C ALA A 141 -3.70 3.69 -10.35
N ALA A 142 -4.37 2.61 -10.76
CA ALA A 142 -5.10 2.56 -12.02
C ALA A 142 -6.28 3.53 -12.04
N ILE A 143 -7.07 3.57 -10.95
CA ILE A 143 -8.19 4.51 -10.79
C ILE A 143 -7.69 5.96 -10.85
N TRP A 144 -6.64 6.27 -10.09
CA TRP A 144 -6.01 7.58 -10.10
C TRP A 144 -5.53 7.97 -11.50
N ALA A 145 -4.84 7.06 -12.20
CA ALA A 145 -4.34 7.27 -13.56
C ALA A 145 -5.51 7.50 -14.55
N PHE A 146 -6.61 6.77 -14.41
CA PHE A 146 -7.81 6.97 -15.22
C PHE A 146 -8.40 8.37 -15.04
N PHE A 147 -8.57 8.82 -13.79
CA PHE A 147 -9.04 10.18 -13.50
C PHE A 147 -8.01 11.26 -13.88
N ASP A 148 -6.71 10.94 -13.95
CA ASP A 148 -5.66 11.80 -14.50
C ASP A 148 -5.59 11.80 -16.03
N LYS A 149 -6.52 11.10 -16.72
CA LYS A 149 -6.54 10.91 -18.18
C LYS A 149 -5.32 10.16 -18.74
N ARG A 150 -4.58 9.43 -17.89
CA ARG A 150 -3.47 8.55 -18.28
C ARG A 150 -3.99 7.14 -18.60
N TYR A 151 -4.79 7.03 -19.66
CA TYR A 151 -5.52 5.79 -19.97
C TYR A 151 -4.60 4.60 -20.25
N ILE A 152 -3.46 4.82 -20.92
CA ILE A 152 -2.48 3.76 -21.18
C ILE A 152 -1.91 3.20 -19.87
N LEU A 153 -1.54 4.09 -18.94
CA LEU A 153 -1.05 3.68 -17.63
C LEU A 153 -2.11 2.93 -16.83
N ALA A 154 -3.36 3.40 -16.85
CA ALA A 154 -4.47 2.72 -16.18
C ALA A 154 -4.69 1.30 -16.74
N ALA A 155 -4.72 1.16 -18.07
CA ALA A 155 -4.89 -0.14 -18.74
C ALA A 155 -3.73 -1.09 -18.42
N LEU A 156 -2.49 -0.60 -18.44
CA LEU A 156 -1.32 -1.38 -18.03
C LEU A 156 -1.47 -1.85 -16.58
N LEU A 157 -1.71 -0.94 -15.64
CA LEU A 157 -1.85 -1.30 -14.22
C LEU A 157 -2.94 -2.37 -14.01
N ILE A 158 -4.11 -2.22 -14.64
CA ILE A 158 -5.21 -3.19 -14.56
C ILE A 158 -4.79 -4.55 -15.14
N SER A 159 -4.14 -4.57 -16.30
CA SER A 159 -3.67 -5.82 -16.94
C SER A 159 -2.66 -6.59 -16.08
N PHE A 160 -1.93 -5.87 -15.21
CA PHE A 160 -0.95 -6.46 -14.32
C PHE A 160 -1.50 -6.86 -12.94
N ILE A 161 -2.73 -6.44 -12.55
CA ILE A 161 -3.34 -6.81 -11.26
C ILE A 161 -3.32 -8.32 -10.98
N PRO A 162 -3.65 -9.21 -11.95
CA PRO A 162 -3.63 -10.65 -11.71
C PRO A 162 -2.25 -11.19 -11.29
N PHE A 163 -1.16 -10.51 -11.69
CA PHE A 163 0.20 -10.87 -11.28
C PHE A 163 0.58 -10.37 -9.87
N ALA A 164 -0.18 -9.42 -9.30
CA ALA A 164 -0.08 -9.05 -7.89
C ALA A 164 -0.96 -9.93 -7.01
N ARG A 165 -2.17 -10.27 -7.49
CA ARG A 165 -3.06 -11.22 -6.84
C ARG A 165 -4.10 -11.70 -7.85
N PHE A 166 -4.28 -13.02 -7.96
CA PHE A 166 -5.45 -13.61 -8.62
C PHE A 166 -6.53 -13.80 -7.56
N GLU A 167 -7.71 -13.24 -7.78
CA GLU A 167 -8.95 -13.67 -7.13
C GLU A 167 -9.48 -14.86 -7.97
N ALA A 168 -9.66 -16.01 -7.32
CA ALA A 168 -10.19 -17.22 -7.95
C ALA A 168 -11.72 -17.24 -7.83
#